data_AF-A0A3M2A4J7-F1
#
_entry.id   AF-A0A3M2A4J7-F1
#
_cell.length_a   1.000
_cell.length_b   1.000
_cell.length_c   1.000
_cell.angle_alpha   90.00
_cell.angle_beta   90.00
_cell.angle_gamma   90.00
#
_symmetry.space_group_name_H-M   'P 1'
#
loop_
_entity.id
_entity.type
_entity.pdbx_description
1 polymer ?
#
loop_
_entity_poly.entity_id
_entity_poly.type
_entity_poly.pdbx_seq_one_letter_code
_entity_poly.pdbx_strand_id
1 'polypeptide(L)'
;MTCAIRMSNMTNSLLNLQEMIVMSDERWYSAAEIQERYRVSRKTVMRWIEDGKLPGARKKAPYKRSPYEIPQSAIDYFEKQRNSS
;
A
#
# COMPACT_ATOMS: atom_id res chain seq x y z
N MET A 1 5.95 -16.21 -51.85
CA MET A 1 6.08 -14.75 -51.71
C MET A 1 4.93 -14.29 -50.81
N THR A 2 5.12 -14.40 -49.50
CA THR A 2 5.29 -13.27 -48.55
C THR A 2 4.08 -12.34 -48.49
N CYS A 3 3.25 -12.49 -47.45
CA CYS A 3 2.62 -11.35 -46.77
C CYS A 3 2.23 -11.76 -45.34
N ALA A 4 3.23 -12.08 -44.52
CA ALA A 4 3.16 -11.77 -43.10
C ALA A 4 3.42 -10.25 -42.96
N ILE A 5 2.93 -9.65 -41.87
CA ILE A 5 2.94 -8.21 -41.56
C ILE A 5 1.62 -7.52 -41.97
N ARG A 6 0.67 -7.47 -41.03
CA ARG A 6 0.24 -6.24 -40.34
C ARG A 6 -1.06 -6.46 -39.56
N MET A 7 -1.05 -7.37 -38.58
CA MET A 7 -2.14 -7.48 -37.59
C MET A 7 -1.61 -7.29 -36.17
N SER A 8 -0.72 -6.32 -35.97
CA SER A 8 -0.07 -6.05 -34.68
C SER A 8 -0.40 -4.68 -34.09
N ASN A 9 -1.43 -3.98 -34.57
CA ASN A 9 -1.82 -2.66 -34.06
C ASN A 9 -3.25 -2.60 -33.49
N MET A 10 -3.78 -3.72 -32.98
CA MET A 10 -5.10 -3.75 -32.31
C MET A 10 -5.04 -4.26 -30.87
N THR A 11 -3.88 -4.19 -30.22
CA THR A 11 -3.73 -4.55 -28.79
C THR A 11 -3.26 -3.39 -27.91
N ASN A 12 -2.76 -2.29 -28.49
CA ASN A 12 -2.23 -1.15 -27.73
C ASN A 12 -3.27 -0.11 -27.29
N SER A 13 -4.56 -0.45 -27.26
CA SER A 13 -5.60 0.43 -26.69
C SER A 13 -6.05 0.00 -25.29
N LEU A 14 -5.81 -1.26 -24.89
CA LEU A 14 -6.25 -1.78 -23.59
C LEU A 14 -5.18 -1.65 -22.49
N LEU A 15 -3.93 -1.41 -22.86
CA LEU A 15 -2.84 -1.21 -21.89
C LEU A 15 -2.88 0.17 -21.21
N ASN A 16 -3.62 1.14 -21.76
CA ASN A 16 -3.60 2.52 -21.24
C ASN A 16 -4.68 2.83 -20.18
N LEU A 17 -5.57 1.88 -19.87
CA LEU A 17 -6.57 2.03 -18.81
C LEU A 17 -6.18 1.36 -17.49
N GLN A 18 -5.26 0.38 -17.52
CA GLN A 18 -4.79 -0.29 -16.30
C GLN A 18 -3.87 0.62 -15.46
N GLU A 19 -3.15 1.54 -16.11
CA GLU A 19 -2.21 2.46 -15.43
C GLU A 19 -2.91 3.65 -14.76
N MET A 20 -4.20 3.91 -15.04
CA MET A 20 -4.99 4.95 -14.36
C MET A 20 -5.65 4.49 -13.05
N ILE A 21 -5.54 3.22 -12.67
CA ILE A 21 -6.00 2.72 -11.35
C ILE A 21 -4.92 2.99 -10.26
N VAL A 22 -4.09 4.01 -10.47
CA VAL A 22 -3.28 4.66 -9.43
C VAL A 22 -4.05 5.86 -8.88
N MET A 23 -5.38 5.78 -8.83
CA MET A 23 -6.20 6.66 -8.02
C MET A 23 -6.25 6.09 -6.60
N SER A 24 -5.24 6.48 -5.83
CA SER A 24 -5.33 6.82 -4.40
C SER A 24 -6.56 6.30 -3.66
N ASP A 25 -6.60 5.00 -3.38
CA ASP A 25 -7.46 4.50 -2.32
C ASP A 25 -6.87 5.11 -1.02
N GLU A 26 -7.52 6.15 -0.47
CA GLU A 26 -7.25 6.69 0.87
C GLU A 26 -7.68 5.66 1.93
N ARG A 27 -7.20 4.44 1.77
CA ARG A 27 -7.54 3.32 2.63
C ARG A 27 -6.73 3.48 3.89
N TRP A 28 -7.45 3.51 5.00
CA TRP A 28 -6.86 3.52 6.34
C TRP A 28 -6.91 2.11 6.89
N TYR A 29 -5.79 1.66 7.43
CA TYR A 29 -5.64 0.39 8.09
C TYR A 29 -5.57 0.60 9.60
N SER A 30 -6.29 -0.22 10.33
CA SER A 30 -6.11 -0.34 11.76
C SER A 30 -4.78 -1.05 12.08
N ALA A 31 -4.22 -0.77 13.25
CA ALA A 31 -3.07 -1.53 13.74
C ALA A 31 -3.34 -3.05 13.76
N ALA A 32 -4.58 -3.49 14.00
CA ALA A 32 -4.95 -4.90 14.00
C ALA A 32 -4.87 -5.54 12.60
N GLU A 33 -5.28 -4.84 11.55
CA GLU A 33 -5.14 -5.33 10.18
C GLU A 33 -3.68 -5.45 9.78
N ILE A 34 -2.83 -4.51 10.22
CA ILE A 34 -1.38 -4.59 10.01
C ILE A 34 -0.76 -5.78 10.76
N GLN A 35 -1.24 -6.06 11.97
CA GLN A 35 -0.80 -7.26 12.71
C GLN A 35 -1.10 -8.54 11.94
N GLU A 36 -2.31 -8.67 11.40
CA GLU A 36 -2.72 -9.85 10.62
C GLU A 36 -1.92 -9.94 9.31
N ARG A 37 -1.83 -8.83 8.56
CA ARG A 37 -1.16 -8.76 7.27
C ARG A 37 0.31 -9.15 7.34
N TYR A 38 1.03 -8.67 8.36
CA TYR A 38 2.46 -8.96 8.53
C TYR A 38 2.74 -10.10 9.51
N ARG A 39 1.69 -10.70 10.10
CA ARG A 39 1.77 -11.72 11.16
C ARG A 39 2.71 -11.30 12.30
N VAL A 40 2.59 -10.05 12.73
CA VAL A 40 3.41 -9.47 13.80
C VAL A 40 2.60 -9.17 15.05
N SER A 41 3.28 -9.10 16.19
CA SER A 41 2.64 -8.71 17.45
C SER A 41 2.19 -7.25 17.43
N ARG A 42 1.15 -6.93 18.22
CA ARG A 42 0.70 -5.54 18.42
C ARG A 42 1.83 -4.63 18.88
N LYS A 43 2.71 -5.14 19.76
CA LYS A 43 3.86 -4.41 20.29
C LYS A 43 4.83 -4.03 19.18
N THR A 44 5.03 -4.91 18.20
CA THR A 44 5.86 -4.64 17.03
C THR A 44 5.28 -3.52 16.18
N VAL A 45 3.96 -3.55 15.92
CA VAL A 45 3.29 -2.47 15.16
C VAL A 45 3.38 -1.13 15.89
N MET A 46 3.17 -1.10 17.20
CA MET A 46 3.33 0.13 18.00
C MET A 46 4.75 0.67 17.91
N ARG A 47 5.74 -0.22 18.02
CA ARG A 47 7.15 0.15 17.86
C ARG A 47 7.43 0.73 16.48
N TRP A 48 6.84 0.21 15.40
CA TRP A 48 7.00 0.80 14.06
C TRP A 48 6.41 2.21 13.96
N ILE A 49 5.31 2.47 14.66
CA ILE A 49 4.71 3.81 14.75
C ILE A 49 5.63 4.75 15.54
N GLU A 50 6.14 4.30 16.69
CA GLU A 50 7.07 5.06 17.54
C GLU A 50 8.42 5.34 16.84
N ASP A 51 8.95 4.35 16.10
CA ASP A 51 10.18 4.45 15.32
C ASP A 51 9.99 5.31 14.04
N GLY A 52 8.77 5.78 13.74
CA GLY A 52 8.48 6.60 12.56
C GLY A 52 8.51 5.85 11.23
N LYS A 53 8.46 4.50 11.25
CA LYS A 53 8.46 3.66 10.04
C LYS A 53 7.13 3.69 9.29
N LEU A 54 6.06 4.11 9.98
CA LEU A 54 4.72 4.26 9.44
C LEU A 54 4.29 5.73 9.48
N PRO A 55 4.70 6.55 8.49
CA PRO A 55 4.43 7.98 8.49
C PRO A 55 2.93 8.28 8.36
N GLY A 56 2.41 9.20 9.18
CA GLY A 56 0.99 9.58 9.13
C GLY A 56 0.04 8.68 9.93
N ALA A 57 0.57 7.69 10.66
CA ALA A 57 -0.22 6.94 11.63
C ALA A 57 -0.77 7.86 12.73
N ARG A 58 -2.07 7.77 12.99
CA ARG A 58 -2.77 8.61 13.97
C ARG A 58 -3.72 7.79 14.83
N LYS A 59 -4.03 8.29 16.03
CA LYS A 59 -5.10 7.70 16.84
C LYS A 59 -6.45 8.12 16.27
N LYS A 60 -7.41 7.20 16.22
CA LYS A 60 -8.79 7.47 15.81
C LYS A 60 -9.51 8.44 16.75
N ALA A 61 -9.14 8.45 18.03
CA ALA A 61 -9.75 9.28 19.06
C ALA A 61 -8.74 9.62 20.16
N PRO A 62 -8.98 10.66 20.98
CA PRO A 62 -8.02 11.14 21.99
C PRO A 62 -7.86 10.23 23.21
N TYR A 63 -8.57 9.09 23.28
CA TYR A 63 -8.51 8.19 24.42
C TYR A 63 -7.28 7.29 24.40
N LYS A 64 -6.79 6.92 25.60
CA LYS A 64 -5.56 6.10 25.76
C LYS A 64 -5.63 4.75 25.02
N ARG A 65 -6.81 4.14 24.95
CA ARG A 65 -7.04 2.83 24.32
C ARG A 65 -7.56 2.89 22.88
N SER A 66 -7.63 4.09 22.29
CA SER A 66 -8.13 4.25 20.94
C SER A 66 -7.24 3.52 19.92
N PRO A 67 -7.83 2.85 18.91
CA PRO A 67 -7.07 2.26 17.82
C PRO A 67 -6.27 3.30 17.04
N TYR A 68 -5.15 2.85 16.45
CA TYR A 68 -4.42 3.63 15.46
C TYR A 68 -4.95 3.32 14.07
N GLU A 69 -4.99 4.36 13.25
CA GLU A 69 -5.27 4.33 11.82
C GLU A 69 -3.99 4.72 11.08
N ILE A 70 -3.65 3.91 10.10
CA ILE A 70 -2.40 3.97 9.33
C ILE A 70 -2.80 4.11 7.86
N PRO A 71 -2.39 5.16 7.17
CA PRO A 71 -2.78 5.35 5.78
C PRO A 71 -2.06 4.35 4.87
N GLN A 72 -2.66 3.97 3.75
CA GLN A 72 -2.05 3.08 2.74
C GLN A 72 -0.68 3.58 2.29
N SER A 73 -0.51 4.90 2.13
CA SER A 73 0.78 5.52 1.76
C SER A 73 1.91 5.18 2.73
N ALA A 74 1.62 5.03 4.03
CA ALA A 74 2.60 4.61 5.03
C ALA A 74 3.03 3.16 4.82
N ILE A 75 2.09 2.31 4.43
CA ILE A 75 2.32 0.89 4.15
C ILE A 75 3.18 0.74 2.89
N ASP A 76 2.85 1.47 1.83
CA ASP A 76 3.64 1.46 0.59
C ASP A 76 5.08 1.92 0.84
N TYR A 77 5.25 2.98 1.65
CA TYR A 77 6.57 3.46 2.05
C TYR A 77 7.34 2.39 2.82
N PHE A 78 6.68 1.72 3.77
CA PHE A 78 7.28 0.65 4.56
C PHE A 78 7.69 -0.57 3.72
N GLU A 79 6.87 -0.96 2.75
CA GLU A 79 7.17 -2.06 1.81
C GLU A 79 8.37 -1.72 0.92
N LYS A 80 8.46 -0.48 0.42
CA LYS A 80 9.62 0.00 -0.35
C LYS A 80 10.91 -0.07 0.47
N GLN A 81 10.88 0.32 1.74
CA GLN A 81 12.05 0.23 2.61
C GLN A 81 12.52 -1.22 2.80
N ARG A 82 11.60 -2.16 3.01
CA ARG A 82 11.93 -3.58 3.22
C ARG A 82 12.49 -4.28 1.99
N ASN A 83 12.02 -3.94 0.80
CA ASN A 83 12.48 -4.55 -0.45
C ASN A 83 13.85 -4.03 -0.93
N SER A 84 14.38 -2.98 -0.28
CA SER A 84 15.65 -2.35 -0.65
C SER A 84 16.86 -2.89 0.13
N SER A 85 16.72 -3.98 0.89
CA SER A 85 17.76 -4.58 1.75
C SER A 85 18.06 -6.02 1.39
#